data_AF-A0A3P7SJ88-F1
#
_entry.id   AF-A0A3P7SJ88-F1
#
_cell.length_a   1.000
_cell.length_b   1.000
_cell.length_c   1.000
_cell.angle_alpha   90.00
_cell.angle_beta   90.00
_cell.angle_gamma   90.00
#
_symmetry.space_group_name_H-M   'P 1'
#
loop_
_entity.id
_entity.type
_entity.pdbx_description
1 polymer ?
#
loop_
_entity_poly.entity_id
_entity_poly.type
_entity_poly.pdbx_seq_one_letter_code
_entity_poly.pdbx_strand_id
1 'polypeptide(L)'
;MSKNFEFRRDDFCFDSGYDIPQISLGRCHSQGGNQHFEYNDDNEIKQNSNCMTISEDGKKITMEKCTGSEYQKWVMSRKPFVPQKNGAAR
;
A
#
# COMPACT_ATOMS: atom_id res chain seq x y z
N MET A 1 1.57 -8.08 -3.51
CA MET A 1 1.42 -7.83 -2.07
C MET A 1 1.69 -9.13 -1.32
N SER A 2 2.44 -9.08 -0.23
CA SER A 2 2.78 -10.24 0.61
C SER A 2 1.57 -10.70 1.45
N LYS A 3 1.70 -11.81 2.18
CA LYS A 3 0.68 -12.26 3.15
C LYS A 3 0.49 -11.30 4.33
N ASN A 4 1.47 -10.41 4.56
CA ASN A 4 1.49 -9.46 5.66
C ASN A 4 1.09 -8.05 5.20
N PHE A 5 0.42 -7.93 4.04
CA PHE A 5 0.01 -6.66 3.45
C PHE A 5 1.17 -5.72 3.10
N GLU A 6 2.32 -6.28 2.72
CA GLU A 6 3.48 -5.48 2.31
C GLU A 6 3.63 -5.46 0.79
N PHE A 7 3.99 -4.32 0.22
CA PHE A 7 4.54 -4.26 -1.13
C PHE A 7 6.02 -4.62 -1.09
N ARG A 8 6.29 -5.91 -1.28
CA ARG A 8 7.61 -6.53 -1.12
C ARG A 8 8.30 -6.80 -2.45
N ARG A 9 9.60 -6.53 -2.51
CA ARG A 9 10.54 -7.03 -3.51
C ARG A 9 11.79 -7.55 -2.78
N ASP A 10 12.04 -8.85 -2.89
CA ASP A 10 13.11 -9.55 -2.18
C ASP A 10 13.04 -9.31 -0.67
N ASP A 11 14.02 -8.65 -0.06
CA ASP A 11 14.03 -8.32 1.38
C ASP A 11 13.60 -6.90 1.69
N PHE A 12 13.17 -6.13 0.68
CA PHE A 12 12.76 -4.75 0.81
C PHE A 12 11.26 -4.57 0.60
N CYS A 13 10.68 -3.70 1.43
CA CYS A 13 9.27 -3.37 1.44
C CYS A 13 9.11 -1.87 1.26
N PHE A 14 8.01 -1.44 0.64
CA PHE A 14 7.59 -0.05 0.78
C PHE A 14 7.37 0.29 2.24
N ASP A 15 7.81 1.47 2.62
CA ASP A 15 7.84 1.94 3.99
C ASP A 15 7.56 3.46 3.98
N SER A 16 6.43 3.86 4.54
CA SER A 16 6.05 5.29 4.63
C SER A 16 6.84 6.06 5.68
N GLY A 17 7.65 5.37 6.49
CA GLY A 17 8.27 5.88 7.70
C GLY A 17 7.27 6.57 8.62
N TYR A 18 7.78 7.55 9.37
CA TYR A 18 6.98 8.47 10.19
C TYR A 18 6.85 9.86 9.54
N ASP A 19 7.62 10.13 8.46
CA ASP A 19 7.65 11.42 7.76
C ASP A 19 6.80 11.36 6.48
N ILE A 20 5.48 11.32 6.68
CA ILE A 20 4.49 11.39 5.61
C ILE A 20 4.65 12.76 4.92
N PRO A 21 4.63 12.83 3.57
CA PRO A 21 4.05 11.84 2.67
C PRO A 21 5.08 10.97 1.94
N GLN A 22 6.33 10.92 2.41
CA GLN A 22 7.38 10.19 1.70
C GLN A 22 7.20 8.68 1.81
N ILE A 23 7.60 7.96 0.76
CA ILE A 23 7.68 6.50 0.73
C ILE A 23 9.11 6.13 0.36
N SER A 24 9.66 5.17 1.10
CA SER A 24 11.01 4.67 0.92
C SER A 24 11.01 3.13 0.84
N LEU A 25 12.18 2.55 0.57
CA LEU A 25 12.39 1.11 0.65
C LEU A 25 13.11 0.79 1.97
N GLY A 26 12.39 0.13 2.89
CA GLY A 26 12.92 -0.39 4.14
C GLY A 26 13.13 -1.90 4.06
N ARG A 27 13.92 -2.47 5.00
CA ARG A 27 13.93 -3.94 5.16
C ARG A 27 12.56 -4.40 5.64
N CYS A 28 12.02 -5.44 5.02
CA CYS A 28 10.75 -6.02 5.42
C CYS A 28 10.85 -6.59 6.84
N HIS A 29 9.93 -6.21 7.71
CA HIS A 29 9.91 -6.70 9.09
C HIS A 29 8.60 -7.38 9.50
N SER A 30 7.54 -7.33 8.68
CA SER A 30 6.29 -8.07 8.89
C SER A 30 5.60 -7.81 10.23
N GLN A 31 5.73 -6.58 10.75
CA GLN A 31 5.09 -6.11 11.99
C GLN A 31 3.89 -5.19 11.71
N GLY A 32 3.56 -4.96 10.44
CA GLY A 32 2.54 -4.01 10.04
C GLY A 32 3.03 -2.56 10.13
N GLY A 33 2.18 -1.64 10.61
CA GLY A 33 2.53 -0.24 10.78
C GLY A 33 2.80 0.49 9.46
N ASN A 34 3.97 1.11 9.36
CA ASN A 34 4.45 1.86 8.19
C ASN A 34 4.75 1.00 6.95
N GLN A 35 4.79 -0.33 7.09
CA GLN A 35 4.94 -1.27 5.97
C GLN A 35 3.63 -2.01 5.63
N HIS A 36 2.52 -1.66 6.28
CA HIS A 36 1.21 -2.24 6.02
C HIS A 36 0.42 -1.38 5.05
N PHE A 37 0.01 -1.96 3.93
CA PHE A 37 -0.81 -1.29 2.93
C PHE A 37 -2.00 -2.15 2.52
N GLU A 38 -3.16 -1.52 2.43
CA GLU A 38 -4.39 -2.14 1.96
C GLU A 38 -4.64 -1.78 0.50
N TYR A 39 -5.19 -2.70 -0.27
CA TYR A 39 -5.70 -2.42 -1.60
C TYR A 39 -7.20 -2.71 -1.61
N ASN A 40 -8.01 -1.70 -1.91
CA ASN A 40 -9.47 -1.79 -1.82
C ASN A 40 -10.12 -2.00 -3.20
N ASP A 41 -11.45 -2.18 -3.18
CA ASP A 41 -12.25 -2.41 -4.39
C ASP A 41 -12.33 -1.17 -5.31
N ASP A 42 -11.97 0.01 -4.80
CA ASP A 42 -11.87 1.27 -5.56
C ASP A 42 -10.52 1.44 -6.28
N ASN A 43 -9.67 0.41 -6.23
CA ASN A 43 -8.30 0.39 -6.76
C ASN A 43 -7.35 1.39 -6.06
N GLU A 44 -7.64 1.78 -4.82
CA GLU A 44 -6.75 2.62 -4.02
C GLU A 44 -5.78 1.75 -3.21
N ILE A 45 -4.53 2.21 -3.12
CA ILE A 45 -3.56 1.65 -2.16
C ILE A 45 -3.55 2.57 -0.93
N LYS A 46 -3.94 2.04 0.23
CA LYS A 46 -4.22 2.81 1.44
C LYS A 46 -3.30 2.44 2.58
N GLN A 47 -3.03 3.42 3.42
CA GLN A 47 -2.46 3.25 4.74
C GLN A 47 -3.12 4.28 5.66
N ASN A 48 -3.85 3.81 6.66
CA ASN A 48 -4.72 4.65 7.48
C ASN A 48 -5.67 5.48 6.61
N SER A 49 -5.69 6.81 6.77
CA SER A 49 -6.51 7.76 6.00
C SER A 49 -5.84 8.28 4.72
N ASN A 50 -4.66 7.75 4.38
CA ASN A 50 -3.87 8.22 3.24
C ASN A 50 -3.85 7.19 2.12
N CYS A 51 -3.73 7.68 0.89
CA CYS A 51 -3.70 6.94 -0.34
C CYS A 51 -2.38 7.18 -1.07
N MET A 52 -1.81 6.11 -1.60
CA MET A 52 -0.65 6.20 -2.48
C MET A 52 -1.05 6.99 -3.72
N THR A 53 -0.32 8.07 -3.98
CA THR A 53 -0.65 9.07 -4.99
C THR A 53 0.55 9.25 -5.91
N ILE A 54 0.34 9.16 -7.21
CA ILE A 54 1.35 9.56 -8.18
C ILE A 54 1.23 11.06 -8.43
N SER A 55 2.36 11.77 -8.49
CA SER A 55 2.37 13.18 -8.87
C SER A 55 1.90 13.36 -10.31
N GLU A 56 1.35 14.53 -10.62
CA GLU A 56 0.83 14.85 -11.97
C GLU A 56 1.90 14.70 -13.06
N ASP A 57 3.17 14.98 -12.73
CA ASP A 57 4.29 14.78 -13.65
C ASP A 57 4.77 13.31 -13.77
N GLY A 58 4.16 12.39 -13.03
CA GLY A 58 4.46 10.96 -13.04
C GLY A 58 5.76 10.56 -12.34
N LYS A 59 6.44 11.49 -11.65
CA LYS A 59 7.82 11.27 -11.16
C LYS A 59 7.92 10.88 -9.70
N LYS A 60 6.89 11.13 -8.89
CA LYS A 60 6.90 10.90 -7.45
C LYS A 60 5.69 10.09 -7.04
N ILE A 61 5.88 9.25 -6.04
CA ILE A 61 4.81 8.52 -5.37
C ILE A 61 4.86 8.94 -3.89
N THR A 62 3.72 9.40 -3.37
CA THR A 62 3.60 9.90 -2.00
C THR A 62 2.33 9.38 -1.32
N MET A 63 2.27 9.41 0.01
CA MET A 63 1.08 9.07 0.79
C MET A 63 0.30 10.34 1.14
N GLU A 64 -0.68 10.68 0.32
CA GLU A 64 -1.52 11.89 0.50
C GLU A 64 -2.88 11.53 1.09
N LYS A 65 -3.64 12.53 1.55
CA LYS A 65 -5.04 12.29 1.93
C LYS A 65 -5.82 11.68 0.76
N CYS A 66 -6.64 10.68 1.05
CA CYS A 66 -7.51 10.09 0.03
C CYS A 66 -8.52 11.13 -0.49
N THR A 67 -8.63 11.24 -1.80
CA THR A 67 -9.51 12.16 -2.55
C THR A 67 -10.38 11.44 -3.57
N GLY A 68 -10.09 10.17 -3.87
CA GLY A 68 -10.74 9.42 -4.95
C GLY A 68 -10.27 9.83 -6.35
N SER A 69 -9.23 10.66 -6.44
CA SER A 69 -8.63 11.11 -7.70
C SER A 69 -8.07 9.94 -8.52
N GLU A 70 -8.05 10.08 -9.84
CA GLU A 70 -7.40 9.12 -10.75
C GLU A 70 -5.90 8.94 -10.43
N TYR A 71 -5.24 9.98 -9.89
CA TYR A 71 -3.84 9.89 -9.43
C TYR A 71 -3.64 8.98 -8.22
N GLN A 72 -4.72 8.52 -7.58
CA GLN A 72 -4.71 7.62 -6.42
C GLN A 72 -5.18 6.20 -6.75
N LYS A 73 -5.43 5.93 -8.03
CA LYS A 73 -5.90 4.63 -8.51
C LYS A 73 -4.75 3.84 -9.13
N TRP A 74 -4.63 2.59 -8.70
CA TRP A 74 -3.53 1.70 -9.09
C TRP A 74 -4.09 0.41 -9.66
N VAL A 75 -3.58 0.02 -10.84
CA VAL A 75 -3.91 -1.28 -11.43
C VAL A 75 -2.79 -2.25 -11.14
N MET A 76 -3.11 -3.35 -10.45
CA MET A 76 -2.15 -4.38 -10.10
C MET A 76 -2.12 -5.46 -11.19
N SER A 77 -0.95 -5.68 -11.81
CA SER A 77 -0.76 -6.67 -12.87
C SER A 77 -0.92 -8.13 -12.41
N ARG A 78 -0.83 -8.36 -11.10
CA ARG A 78 -1.15 -9.63 -10.46
C ARG A 78 -2.25 -9.35 -9.45
N LYS A 79 -3.22 -10.26 -9.32
CA LYS A 79 -4.20 -10.20 -8.24
C LYS A 79 -3.45 -10.05 -6.92
N PRO A 80 -3.67 -8.97 -6.15
CA PRO A 80 -3.11 -8.83 -4.82
C PRO A 80 -3.47 -10.06 -4.01
N PHE A 81 -2.54 -10.53 -3.18
CA PHE A 81 -2.91 -11.54 -2.20
C PHE A 81 -3.90 -10.91 -1.23
N VAL A 82 -5.16 -11.30 -1.32
CA VAL A 82 -6.19 -10.96 -0.35
C VAL A 82 -6.16 -12.09 0.68
N PRO A 83 -5.71 -11.87 1.92
CA PRO A 83 -5.83 -12.90 2.95
C PRO A 83 -7.31 -13.21 3.09
N GLN A 84 -7.69 -14.48 2.90
CA GLN A 84 -9.04 -14.90 3.21
C GLN A 84 -9.29 -14.52 4.67
N LYS A 85 -10.34 -13.73 4.93
CA LYS A 85 -10.82 -13.49 6.28
C LYS A 85 -11.15 -14.86 6.87
N ASN A 86 -10.24 -15.43 7.64
CA ASN A 86 -10.51 -16.64 8.39
C ASN A 86 -11.54 -16.26 9.47
N GLY A 87 -12.80 -16.59 9.21
CA GLY A 87 -13.86 -16.50 10.20
C GLY A 87 -15.26 -16.67 9.63
N ALA A 88 -15.66 -17.92 9.33
CA ALA A 88 -16.99 -18.46 9.68
C ALA A 88 -17.16 -19.95 9.28
N ALA A 89 -17.48 -20.78 10.29
CA ALA A 89 -18.00 -22.17 10.30
C ALA A 89 -17.04 -23.31 9.89
N ARG A 90 -16.80 -24.35 10.70
CA ARG A 90 -17.55 -24.97 11.82
C ARG A 90 -16.75 -25.02 13.12
#